data_AF-A0A2C9KDY3-F1
#
_entry.id   AF-A0A2C9KDY3-F1
#
_cell.length_a   1.000
_cell.length_b   1.000
_cell.length_c   1.000
_cell.angle_alpha   90.00
_cell.angle_beta   90.00
_cell.angle_gamma   90.00
#
_symmetry.space_group_name_H-M   'P 1'
#
loop_
_entity.id
_entity.type
_entity.pdbx_description
1 polymer ?
#
loop_
_entity_poly.entity_id
_entity_poly.type
_entity_poly.pdbx_seq_one_letter_code
_entity_poly.pdbx_strand_id
1 'polypeptide(L)'
;MMSIKTIYQLGSLRSLVNRIAARALTSSTTMSSNQSEVKPFESIPGPGGIYKWPIIGTLLHYKPFTRHTPETLQEFLNEQFDKYGPVVKLRLGPTVVVLSDPKDMETVFRHEGKYPKRPQIEIQTIYYKRTGIREDLGHLQGPAWHALRAPLNRRLLKADSATLYLEQQNEVADDFVKILASKNLSPEELEDMFYRYAAESIAVVTFNKRLGLFDPNPDKISIQIIEASKAVMIASQDSLLGKSVAHKWYKNSTYKMIEKAIGTIRR
;
A
#
# COMPACT_ATOMS: atom_id res chain seq x y z
N MET A 1 7.81 -44.11 29.52
CA MET A 1 9.20 -44.47 29.90
C MET A 1 10.12 -43.45 29.21
N MET A 2 10.53 -42.33 29.83
CA MET A 2 11.51 -42.16 30.93
C MET A 2 12.92 -42.61 30.45
N SER A 3 14.00 -41.80 30.43
CA SER A 3 14.62 -40.90 31.42
C SER A 3 15.67 -40.01 30.71
N ILE A 4 15.79 -38.68 30.89
CA ILE A 4 16.43 -37.85 31.96
C ILE A 4 17.93 -38.13 32.25
N LYS A 5 18.80 -37.18 31.85
CA LYS A 5 19.87 -36.44 32.60
C LYS A 5 20.84 -35.86 31.57
N THR A 6 21.11 -34.54 31.54
CA THR A 6 22.09 -33.88 32.42
C THR A 6 21.79 -32.38 32.56
N ILE A 7 21.80 -31.91 33.82
CA ILE A 7 21.78 -30.50 34.26
C ILE A 7 23.15 -30.20 34.90
N TYR A 8 23.48 -28.89 35.01
CA TYR A 8 24.58 -28.20 35.74
C TYR A 8 25.67 -27.64 34.79
N GLN A 9 26.05 -26.35 34.75
CA GLN A 9 25.79 -25.17 35.59
C GLN A 9 25.85 -23.86 34.77
N LEU A 10 25.12 -22.84 35.26
CA LEU A 10 25.26 -21.42 34.95
C LEU A 10 26.52 -20.85 35.60
N GLY A 11 27.33 -20.07 34.86
CA GLY A 11 28.38 -19.25 35.44
C GLY A 11 29.09 -18.34 34.43
N SER A 12 29.01 -17.02 34.65
CA SER A 12 29.90 -15.99 34.09
C SER A 12 29.76 -15.56 32.62
N LEU A 13 28.71 -14.78 32.31
CA LEU A 13 28.77 -13.76 31.23
C LEU A 13 28.37 -12.33 31.69
N ARG A 14 28.07 -12.14 32.99
CA ARG A 14 27.74 -10.82 33.57
C ARG A 14 28.96 -9.94 33.88
N SER A 15 30.18 -10.47 33.84
CA SER A 15 31.39 -9.74 34.21
C SER A 15 32.11 -9.02 33.06
N LEU A 16 31.74 -9.29 31.81
CA LEU A 16 32.40 -8.70 30.63
C LEU A 16 31.71 -7.42 30.13
N VAL A 17 30.39 -7.30 30.31
CA VAL A 17 29.62 -6.12 29.87
C VAL A 17 29.87 -4.90 30.77
N ASN A 18 30.20 -5.13 32.05
CA ASN A 18 30.41 -4.05 33.02
C ASN A 18 31.78 -3.36 32.95
N ARG A 19 32.74 -3.86 32.15
CA ARG A 19 34.10 -3.28 32.08
C ARG A 19 34.33 -2.31 30.92
N ILE A 20 33.42 -2.24 29.95
CA ILE A 20 33.50 -1.24 28.85
C ILE A 20 32.75 0.05 29.24
N ALA A 21 31.85 0.00 30.23
CA ALA A 21 31.09 1.16 30.70
C ALA A 21 31.82 2.07 31.71
N ALA A 22 33.05 1.72 32.13
CA ALA A 22 33.73 2.40 33.26
C ALA A 22 34.94 3.28 32.87
N ARG A 23 35.13 3.61 31.59
CA ARG A 23 36.20 4.53 31.14
C ARG A 23 35.71 5.54 30.10
N ALA A 24 34.77 6.39 30.51
CA ALA A 24 34.50 7.68 29.88
C ALA A 24 33.68 8.56 30.86
N LEU A 25 34.30 8.96 31.96
CA LEU A 25 33.83 10.08 32.77
C LEU A 25 34.81 11.22 32.54
N THR A 26 34.40 12.24 31.78
CA THR A 26 34.58 13.67 32.08
C THR A 26 34.03 14.51 30.93
N SER A 27 32.76 14.87 31.03
CA SER A 27 32.20 16.15 30.60
C SER A 27 30.79 16.23 31.18
N SER A 28 30.70 16.78 32.37
CA SER A 28 29.44 17.13 33.02
C SER A 28 28.79 18.28 32.24
N THR A 29 27.92 17.94 31.30
CA THR A 29 26.81 18.81 30.93
C THR A 29 25.56 18.11 31.44
N THR A 30 25.03 18.59 32.56
CA THR A 30 23.71 18.24 33.06
C THR A 30 22.66 18.72 32.06
N MET A 31 22.43 17.95 31.00
CA MET A 31 21.15 18.00 30.31
C MET A 31 20.16 17.29 31.23
N SER A 32 19.32 18.09 31.88
CA SER A 32 18.09 17.64 32.51
C SER A 32 17.20 17.01 31.43
N SER A 33 17.44 15.73 31.10
CA SER A 33 16.50 14.96 30.30
C SER A 33 15.34 14.59 31.23
N ASN A 34 14.29 15.40 31.20
CA ASN A 34 12.95 14.88 31.46
C ASN A 34 12.66 13.84 30.36
N GLN A 35 13.20 12.62 30.51
CA GLN A 35 12.71 11.47 29.80
C GLN A 35 11.33 11.21 30.39
N SER A 36 10.31 11.86 29.82
CA SER A 36 8.92 11.47 30.05
C SER A 36 8.86 9.96 29.83
N GLU A 37 8.45 9.23 30.87
CA GLU A 37 8.30 7.78 30.83
C GLU A 37 7.52 7.38 29.56
N VAL A 38 8.12 6.53 28.72
CA VAL A 38 7.50 6.10 27.47
C VAL A 38 6.21 5.37 27.80
N LYS A 39 5.08 5.89 27.32
CA LYS A 39 3.78 5.31 27.61
C LYS A 39 3.61 3.96 26.89
N PRO A 40 2.88 2.99 27.48
CA PRO A 40 2.63 1.70 26.85
C PRO A 40 1.71 1.82 25.62
N PHE A 41 1.79 0.87 24.69
CA PHE A 41 0.99 0.84 23.46
C PHE A 41 -0.53 0.92 23.71
N GLU A 42 -0.98 0.35 24.83
CA GLU A 42 -2.36 0.32 25.27
C GLU A 42 -2.92 1.72 25.51
N SER A 43 -2.05 2.66 25.91
CA SER A 43 -2.39 4.05 26.23
C SER A 43 -2.60 4.95 25.02
N ILE A 44 -2.31 4.47 23.80
CA ILE A 44 -2.58 5.25 22.58
C ILE A 44 -4.09 5.57 22.51
N PRO A 45 -4.46 6.86 22.40
CA PRO A 45 -5.85 7.29 22.33
C PRO A 45 -6.65 6.62 21.20
N GLY A 46 -7.95 6.46 21.40
CA GLY A 46 -8.87 5.92 20.39
C GLY A 46 -10.15 5.33 21.01
N PRO A 47 -11.09 4.88 20.17
CA PRO A 47 -12.34 4.28 20.60
C PRO A 47 -12.13 3.10 21.58
N GLY A 48 -12.85 3.14 22.70
CA GLY A 48 -12.79 2.16 23.79
C GLY A 48 -13.80 1.02 23.66
N GLY A 49 -13.79 0.08 24.62
CA GLY A 49 -14.84 -0.92 24.79
C GLY A 49 -15.08 -1.81 23.55
N ILE A 50 -16.35 -1.89 23.13
CA ILE A 50 -16.80 -2.72 22.00
C ILE A 50 -16.11 -2.40 20.67
N TYR A 51 -15.60 -1.17 20.50
CA TYR A 51 -14.86 -0.77 19.30
C TYR A 51 -13.50 -1.49 19.17
N LYS A 52 -12.99 -2.08 20.26
CA LYS A 52 -11.73 -2.85 20.23
C LYS A 52 -11.94 -4.31 19.84
N TRP A 53 -13.18 -4.81 19.86
CA TRP A 53 -13.50 -6.21 19.58
C TRP A 53 -13.24 -6.57 18.11
N PRO A 54 -12.69 -7.76 17.83
CA PRO A 54 -12.50 -8.23 16.45
C PRO A 54 -13.82 -8.27 15.69
N ILE A 55 -13.79 -7.87 14.41
CA ILE A 55 -14.94 -7.81 13.48
C ILE A 55 -15.98 -6.76 13.90
N ILE A 56 -16.57 -6.89 15.10
CA ILE A 56 -17.62 -6.01 15.63
C ILE A 56 -17.12 -4.56 15.70
N GLY A 57 -15.92 -4.33 16.23
CA GLY A 57 -15.41 -2.98 16.41
C GLY A 57 -15.27 -2.20 15.10
N THR A 58 -14.88 -2.88 14.03
CA THR A 58 -14.80 -2.29 12.69
C THR A 58 -16.18 -1.99 12.12
N LEU A 59 -17.15 -2.88 12.28
CA LEU A 59 -18.52 -2.67 11.78
C LEU A 59 -19.18 -1.44 12.42
N LEU A 60 -18.94 -1.21 13.71
CA LEU A 60 -19.48 -0.08 14.45
C LEU A 60 -18.99 1.29 13.97
N HIS A 61 -17.93 1.35 13.15
CA HIS A 61 -17.47 2.61 12.56
C HIS A 61 -18.27 3.03 11.33
N TYR A 62 -19.09 2.14 10.75
CA TYR A 62 -19.78 2.37 9.49
C TYR A 62 -21.31 2.27 9.62
N LYS A 63 -22.03 2.64 8.56
CA LYS A 63 -23.48 2.43 8.44
C LYS A 63 -23.87 0.98 8.76
N PRO A 64 -24.98 0.74 9.48
CA PRO A 64 -25.97 1.74 9.93
C PRO A 64 -25.64 2.41 11.27
N PHE A 65 -24.51 2.10 11.91
CA PHE A 65 -24.20 2.58 13.27
C PHE A 65 -23.69 4.02 13.30
N THR A 66 -23.10 4.48 12.19
CA THR A 66 -22.63 5.86 12.00
C THR A 66 -23.08 6.38 10.63
N ARG A 67 -22.75 7.64 10.32
CA ARG A 67 -22.94 8.22 8.99
C ARG A 67 -21.95 7.72 7.93
N HIS A 68 -20.85 7.09 8.36
CA HIS A 68 -19.71 6.79 7.51
C HIS A 68 -19.89 5.49 6.72
N THR A 69 -19.25 5.44 5.56
CA THR A 69 -19.06 4.20 4.79
C THR A 69 -17.57 3.97 4.58
N PRO A 70 -17.14 2.80 4.10
CA PRO A 70 -15.73 2.58 3.74
C PRO A 70 -15.19 3.65 2.76
N GLU A 71 -16.04 4.22 1.92
CA GLU A 71 -15.70 5.31 0.98
C GLU A 71 -15.45 6.65 1.69
N THR A 72 -16.04 6.91 2.86
CA THR A 72 -15.85 8.15 3.62
C THR A 72 -14.75 8.02 4.69
N LEU A 73 -13.80 7.09 4.50
CA LEU A 73 -12.73 6.80 5.46
C LEU A 73 -11.93 8.06 5.85
N GLN A 74 -11.67 8.96 4.91
CA GLN A 74 -10.92 10.18 5.19
C GLN A 74 -11.66 11.11 6.17
N GLU A 75 -12.96 11.34 5.95
CA GLU A 75 -13.79 12.15 6.85
C GLU A 75 -13.85 11.52 8.25
N PHE A 76 -14.04 10.19 8.29
CA PHE A 76 -14.00 9.43 9.54
C PHE A 76 -12.67 9.62 10.29
N LEU A 77 -11.53 9.50 9.60
CA LEU A 77 -10.21 9.67 10.20
C LEU A 77 -9.99 11.10 10.72
N ASN A 78 -10.44 12.12 9.99
CA ASN A 78 -10.39 13.51 10.44
C ASN A 78 -11.15 13.70 11.76
N GLU A 79 -12.37 13.17 11.87
CA GLU A 79 -13.13 13.20 13.13
C GLU A 79 -12.41 12.46 14.27
N GLN A 80 -11.67 11.39 13.97
CA GLN A 80 -10.88 10.69 14.98
C GLN A 80 -9.69 11.55 15.45
N PHE A 81 -9.02 12.25 14.55
CA PHE A 81 -7.93 13.16 14.90
C PHE A 81 -8.42 14.35 15.73
N ASP A 82 -9.55 14.95 15.35
CA ASP A 82 -10.17 16.04 16.12
C ASP A 82 -10.51 15.61 17.55
N LYS A 83 -10.94 14.34 17.72
CA LYS A 83 -11.36 13.80 19.01
C LYS A 83 -10.24 13.28 19.88
N TYR A 84 -9.26 12.58 19.30
CA TYR A 84 -8.25 11.81 20.03
C TYR A 84 -6.82 12.37 19.90
N GLY A 85 -6.63 13.39 19.04
CA GLY A 85 -5.34 13.98 18.76
C GLY A 85 -4.60 13.28 17.60
N PRO A 86 -3.32 13.64 17.36
CA PRO A 86 -2.60 13.29 16.13
C PRO A 86 -2.18 11.83 15.98
N VAL A 87 -2.29 11.03 17.05
CA VAL A 87 -1.96 9.61 17.08
C VAL A 87 -3.15 8.84 17.60
N VAL A 88 -3.82 8.09 16.72
CA VAL A 88 -5.06 7.38 17.06
C VAL A 88 -4.93 5.89 16.77
N LYS A 89 -5.33 5.07 17.74
CA LYS A 89 -5.42 3.62 17.61
C LYS A 89 -6.85 3.20 17.26
N LEU A 90 -7.00 2.52 16.13
CA LEU A 90 -8.29 2.10 15.58
C LEU A 90 -8.32 0.59 15.29
N ARG A 91 -9.52 0.03 15.22
CA ARG A 91 -9.77 -1.34 14.76
C ARG A 91 -10.44 -1.27 13.38
N LEU A 92 -9.65 -1.39 12.31
CA LEU A 92 -10.11 -1.39 10.92
C LEU A 92 -9.79 -2.74 10.26
N GLY A 93 -10.41 -3.81 10.76
CA GLY A 93 -9.95 -5.20 10.59
C GLY A 93 -8.86 -5.50 11.62
N PRO A 94 -7.57 -5.42 11.26
CA PRO A 94 -6.48 -5.38 12.25
C PRO A 94 -6.51 -4.13 13.15
N THR A 95 -5.72 -4.17 14.23
CA THR A 95 -5.40 -2.95 14.98
C THR A 95 -4.44 -2.11 14.15
N VAL A 96 -4.76 -0.83 13.97
CA VAL A 96 -3.91 0.13 13.27
C VAL A 96 -3.66 1.35 14.14
N VAL A 97 -2.49 1.96 14.00
CA VAL A 97 -2.20 3.29 14.54
C VAL A 97 -2.12 4.24 13.35
N VAL A 98 -2.94 5.28 13.37
CA VAL A 98 -3.02 6.29 12.31
C VAL A 98 -2.41 7.57 12.84
N LEU A 99 -1.58 8.19 12.02
CA LEU A 99 -0.81 9.39 12.35
C LEU A 99 -1.27 10.54 11.46
N SER A 100 -1.36 11.76 12.01
CA SER A 100 -1.62 12.97 11.22
C SER A 100 -0.45 13.96 11.21
N ASP A 101 0.48 13.89 12.17
CA ASP A 101 1.64 14.78 12.21
C ASP A 101 2.78 14.25 11.31
N PRO A 102 3.30 15.06 10.36
CA PRO A 102 4.46 14.69 9.54
C PRO A 102 5.71 14.27 10.32
N LYS A 103 5.93 14.80 11.53
CA LYS A 103 7.08 14.43 12.38
C LYS A 103 6.99 12.99 12.87
N ASP A 104 5.77 12.54 13.18
CA ASP A 104 5.54 11.15 13.59
C ASP A 104 5.71 10.21 12.39
N MET A 105 5.22 10.61 11.21
CA MET A 105 5.44 9.86 9.97
C MET A 105 6.92 9.74 9.64
N GLU A 106 7.68 10.83 9.74
CA GLU A 106 9.14 10.83 9.57
C GLU A 106 9.83 9.86 10.53
N THR A 107 9.38 9.82 11.79
CA THR A 107 9.87 8.88 12.78
C THR A 107 9.60 7.43 12.37
N VAL A 108 8.42 7.11 11.86
CA VAL A 108 8.09 5.77 11.33
C VAL A 108 9.00 5.43 10.15
N PHE A 109 9.14 6.32 9.17
CA PHE A 109 9.95 6.05 7.98
C PHE A 109 11.44 5.90 8.30
N ARG A 110 11.98 6.61 9.31
CA ARG A 110 13.35 6.38 9.78
C ARG A 110 13.58 4.99 10.38
N HIS A 111 12.52 4.33 10.86
CA HIS A 111 12.60 3.04 11.55
C HIS A 111 11.96 1.87 10.76
N GLU A 112 11.56 2.07 9.49
CA GLU A 112 10.88 1.03 8.68
C GLU A 112 11.77 -0.19 8.37
N GLY A 113 13.09 0.00 8.42
CA GLY A 113 14.10 -1.00 8.12
C GLY A 113 14.28 -1.28 6.63
N LYS A 114 15.11 -2.28 6.30
CA LYS A 114 15.49 -2.57 4.90
C LYS A 114 14.34 -3.09 4.04
N TYR A 115 13.35 -3.73 4.65
CA TYR A 115 12.25 -4.40 3.96
C TYR A 115 10.91 -3.87 4.48
N PRO A 116 10.42 -2.72 3.97
CA PRO A 116 9.13 -2.18 4.36
C PRO A 116 8.01 -3.20 4.11
N LYS A 117 7.11 -3.36 5.09
CA LYS A 117 5.94 -4.24 4.98
C LYS A 117 4.70 -3.42 4.69
N ARG A 118 3.96 -3.83 3.66
CA ARG A 118 2.74 -3.13 3.22
C ARG A 118 1.52 -4.04 3.38
N PRO A 119 0.33 -3.48 3.70
CA PRO A 119 -0.92 -4.22 3.59
C PRO A 119 -1.08 -4.77 2.17
N GLN A 120 -1.43 -6.05 2.05
CA GLN A 120 -1.68 -6.68 0.76
C GLN A 120 -3.18 -6.64 0.44
N ILE A 121 -3.50 -6.52 -0.85
CA ILE A 121 -4.87 -6.64 -1.34
C ILE A 121 -5.24 -8.12 -1.35
N GLU A 122 -6.07 -8.56 -0.38
CA GLU A 122 -6.31 -9.98 -0.10
C GLU A 122 -6.74 -10.77 -1.33
N ILE A 123 -7.65 -10.22 -2.15
CA ILE A 123 -8.15 -10.91 -3.34
C ILE A 123 -7.06 -11.19 -4.38
N GLN A 124 -6.09 -10.28 -4.54
CA GLN A 124 -4.97 -10.46 -5.47
C GLN A 124 -3.97 -11.47 -4.92
N THR A 125 -3.67 -11.42 -3.62
CA THR A 125 -2.84 -12.44 -2.95
C THR A 125 -3.45 -13.84 -3.09
N ILE A 126 -4.76 -13.98 -2.93
CA ILE A 126 -5.47 -15.26 -3.13
C ILE A 126 -5.40 -15.71 -4.59
N TYR A 127 -5.56 -14.78 -5.53
CA TYR A 127 -5.43 -15.08 -6.96
C TYR A 127 -4.05 -15.64 -7.32
N TYR A 128 -2.97 -14.99 -6.89
CA TYR A 128 -1.60 -15.47 -7.11
C TYR A 128 -1.37 -16.86 -6.52
N LYS A 129 -1.84 -17.09 -5.28
CA LYS A 129 -1.73 -18.41 -4.64
C LYS A 129 -2.49 -19.51 -5.36
N ARG A 130 -3.70 -19.24 -5.85
CA ARG A 130 -4.55 -20.24 -6.53
C ARG A 130 -4.06 -20.58 -7.93
N THR A 131 -3.44 -19.62 -8.62
CA THR A 131 -3.01 -19.78 -10.02
C THR A 131 -1.54 -20.19 -10.14
N GLY A 132 -0.73 -19.98 -9.10
CA GLY A 132 0.72 -20.17 -9.17
C GLY A 132 1.42 -19.10 -10.01
N ILE A 133 0.72 -18.04 -10.42
CA ILE A 133 1.33 -16.91 -11.13
C ILE A 133 2.26 -16.19 -10.15
N ARG A 134 3.45 -15.82 -10.65
CA ARG A 134 4.44 -15.05 -9.89
C ARG A 134 3.88 -13.68 -9.51
N GLU A 135 4.00 -13.33 -8.24
CA GLU A 135 3.63 -12.01 -7.70
C GLU A 135 4.46 -10.89 -8.36
N ASP A 136 3.80 -9.76 -8.64
CA ASP A 136 4.43 -8.53 -9.11
C ASP A 136 5.11 -7.73 -7.98
N LEU A 137 5.81 -6.65 -8.35
CA LEU A 137 6.51 -5.77 -7.41
C LEU A 137 5.58 -5.14 -6.35
N GLY A 138 4.33 -4.88 -6.72
CA GLY A 138 3.31 -4.35 -5.82
C GLY A 138 2.97 -5.33 -4.70
N HIS A 139 3.00 -6.63 -4.97
CA HIS A 139 2.58 -7.69 -4.04
C HIS A 139 3.72 -8.33 -3.26
N LEU A 140 4.90 -8.46 -3.88
CA LEU A 140 6.08 -9.01 -3.22
C LEU A 140 6.40 -8.24 -1.94
N GLN A 141 6.91 -8.95 -0.94
CA GLN A 141 7.37 -8.41 0.34
C GLN A 141 8.80 -8.91 0.66
N GLY A 142 9.45 -8.30 1.65
CA GLY A 142 10.70 -8.84 2.20
C GLY A 142 11.89 -8.83 1.21
N PRO A 143 12.80 -9.81 1.34
CA PRO A 143 13.96 -9.93 0.45
C PRO A 143 13.60 -10.11 -1.02
N ALA A 144 12.51 -10.83 -1.35
CA ALA A 144 12.07 -11.05 -2.73
C ALA A 144 11.64 -9.74 -3.41
N TRP A 145 10.91 -8.89 -2.68
CA TRP A 145 10.58 -7.53 -3.13
C TRP A 145 11.85 -6.72 -3.38
N HIS A 146 12.77 -6.70 -2.42
CA HIS A 146 14.00 -5.90 -2.53
C HIS A 146 14.88 -6.35 -3.70
N ALA A 147 14.98 -7.66 -3.94
CA ALA A 147 15.72 -8.22 -5.07
C ALA A 147 15.19 -7.73 -6.43
N LEU A 148 13.87 -7.52 -6.54
CA LEU A 148 13.27 -6.95 -7.75
C LEU A 148 13.32 -5.41 -7.76
N ARG A 149 13.08 -4.75 -6.62
CA ARG A 149 13.00 -3.28 -6.49
C ARG A 149 14.35 -2.60 -6.74
N ALA A 150 15.42 -3.12 -6.15
CA ALA A 150 16.74 -2.48 -6.18
C ALA A 150 17.29 -2.23 -7.61
N PRO A 151 17.30 -3.21 -8.54
CA PRO A 151 17.73 -2.95 -9.92
C PRO A 151 16.76 -2.04 -10.69
N LEU A 152 15.44 -2.17 -10.48
CA LEU A 152 14.44 -1.34 -11.15
C LEU A 152 14.60 0.15 -10.79
N ASN A 153 14.85 0.46 -9.52
CA ASN A 153 15.04 1.85 -9.08
C ASN A 153 16.20 2.55 -9.83
N ARG A 154 17.26 1.81 -10.16
CA ARG A 154 18.42 2.36 -10.89
C ARG A 154 18.08 2.73 -12.34
N ARG A 155 17.00 2.19 -12.89
CA ARG A 155 16.57 2.37 -14.28
C ARG A 155 15.32 3.22 -14.43
N LEU A 156 14.45 3.27 -13.42
CA LEU A 156 13.15 3.95 -13.51
C LEU A 156 13.05 5.21 -12.64
N LEU A 157 13.86 5.33 -11.58
CA LEU A 157 13.73 6.44 -10.61
C LEU A 157 14.91 7.42 -10.65
N LYS A 158 15.83 7.28 -11.60
CA LYS A 158 16.87 8.29 -11.83
C LYS A 158 16.33 9.40 -12.72
N ALA A 159 16.66 10.64 -12.42
CA ALA A 159 16.30 11.80 -13.25
C ALA A 159 16.72 11.59 -14.72
N ASP A 160 17.95 11.11 -14.95
CA ASP A 160 18.47 10.81 -16.28
C ASP A 160 17.59 9.81 -17.06
N SER A 161 16.99 8.85 -16.36
CA SER A 161 16.09 7.88 -16.99
C SER A 161 14.80 8.52 -17.49
N ALA A 162 14.32 9.58 -16.84
CA ALA A 162 13.17 10.34 -17.33
C ALA A 162 13.51 11.12 -18.61
N THR A 163 14.73 11.64 -18.73
CA THR A 163 15.15 12.44 -19.90
C THR A 163 15.08 11.67 -21.22
N LEU A 164 15.26 10.34 -21.18
CA LEU A 164 15.20 9.46 -22.35
C LEU A 164 13.81 9.40 -23.01
N TYR A 165 12.76 9.72 -22.27
CA TYR A 165 11.37 9.61 -22.72
C TYR A 165 10.68 10.97 -22.80
N LEU A 166 11.37 12.08 -22.52
CA LEU A 166 10.74 13.42 -22.44
C LEU A 166 10.08 13.82 -23.76
N GLU A 167 10.78 13.63 -24.88
CA GLU A 167 10.27 14.00 -26.20
C GLU A 167 9.00 13.20 -26.53
N GLN A 168 9.05 11.88 -26.38
CA GLN A 168 7.91 11.01 -26.68
C GLN A 168 6.75 11.22 -25.70
N GLN A 169 7.01 11.58 -24.44
CA GLN A 169 5.97 11.96 -23.49
C GLN A 169 5.30 13.29 -23.89
N ASN A 170 6.09 14.26 -24.35
CA ASN A 170 5.56 15.53 -24.85
C ASN A 170 4.66 15.30 -26.07
N GLU A 171 5.04 14.42 -27.00
CA GLU A 171 4.19 14.09 -28.15
C GLU A 171 2.83 13.52 -27.72
N VAL A 172 2.82 12.58 -26.75
CA VAL A 172 1.56 12.01 -26.23
C VAL A 172 0.70 13.07 -25.54
N ALA A 173 1.34 13.97 -24.77
CA ALA A 173 0.64 15.07 -24.10
C ALA A 173 0.08 16.09 -25.10
N ASP A 174 0.84 16.47 -26.11
CA ASP A 174 0.41 17.42 -27.15
C ASP A 174 -0.79 16.87 -27.93
N ASP A 175 -0.77 15.59 -28.28
CA ASP A 175 -1.90 14.95 -28.95
C ASP A 175 -3.15 14.92 -28.07
N PHE A 176 -3.00 14.61 -26.79
CA PHE A 176 -4.10 14.66 -25.82
C PHE A 176 -4.69 16.07 -25.68
N VAL A 177 -3.84 17.10 -25.55
CA VAL A 177 -4.29 18.51 -25.45
C VAL A 177 -5.02 18.94 -26.72
N LYS A 178 -4.54 18.56 -27.91
CA LYS A 178 -5.23 18.87 -29.18
C LYS A 178 -6.64 18.26 -29.23
N ILE A 179 -6.83 17.05 -28.70
CA ILE A 179 -8.15 16.40 -28.63
C ILE A 179 -9.09 17.17 -27.70
N LEU A 180 -8.60 17.52 -26.50
CA LEU A 180 -9.39 18.30 -25.53
C LEU A 180 -9.76 19.68 -26.06
N ALA A 181 -8.87 20.31 -26.83
CA ALA A 181 -9.14 21.62 -27.43
C ALA A 181 -10.11 21.57 -28.63
N SER A 182 -10.21 20.42 -29.30
CA SER A 182 -11.00 20.28 -30.54
C SER A 182 -12.38 19.65 -30.34
N LYS A 183 -12.64 19.02 -29.21
CA LYS A 183 -13.88 18.30 -28.93
C LYS A 183 -14.51 18.76 -27.63
N ASN A 184 -15.83 18.92 -27.64
CA ASN A 184 -16.61 19.07 -26.41
C ASN A 184 -17.00 17.67 -25.92
N LEU A 185 -16.22 17.11 -25.00
CA LEU A 185 -16.42 15.75 -24.47
C LEU A 185 -17.41 15.77 -23.31
N SER A 186 -18.26 14.74 -23.22
CA SER A 186 -19.02 14.47 -21.99
C SER A 186 -18.07 14.08 -20.84
N PRO A 187 -18.52 14.15 -19.57
CA PRO A 187 -17.72 13.67 -18.44
C PRO A 187 -17.23 12.22 -18.60
N GLU A 188 -18.06 11.34 -19.14
CA GLU A 188 -17.72 9.92 -19.37
C GLU A 188 -16.70 9.76 -20.51
N GLU A 189 -16.84 10.53 -21.58
CA GLU A 189 -15.87 10.53 -22.69
C GLU A 189 -14.52 11.10 -22.25
N LEU A 190 -14.54 12.12 -21.38
CA LEU A 190 -13.35 12.70 -20.80
C LEU A 190 -12.62 11.71 -19.88
N GLU A 191 -13.36 11.00 -19.02
CA GLU A 191 -12.82 9.92 -18.18
C GLU A 191 -12.13 8.85 -19.05
N ASP A 192 -12.81 8.35 -20.09
CA ASP A 192 -12.21 7.37 -21.00
C ASP A 192 -10.95 7.91 -21.69
N MET A 193 -10.95 9.19 -22.09
CA MET A 193 -9.78 9.83 -22.70
C MET A 193 -8.59 9.92 -21.73
N PHE A 194 -8.81 10.13 -20.43
CA PHE A 194 -7.75 10.08 -19.42
C PHE A 194 -7.16 8.67 -19.27
N TYR A 195 -7.99 7.61 -19.30
CA TYR A 195 -7.48 6.24 -19.29
C TYR A 195 -6.63 5.93 -20.52
N ARG A 196 -7.07 6.39 -21.70
CA ARG A 196 -6.31 6.24 -22.96
C ARG A 196 -5.00 6.99 -22.90
N TYR A 197 -5.00 8.24 -22.41
CA TYR A 197 -3.79 9.03 -22.24
C TYR A 197 -2.79 8.35 -21.29
N ALA A 198 -3.25 7.89 -20.13
CA ALA A 198 -2.39 7.19 -19.18
C ALA A 198 -1.80 5.90 -19.78
N ALA A 199 -2.60 5.14 -20.53
CA ALA A 199 -2.15 3.92 -21.20
C ALA A 199 -1.17 4.20 -22.35
N GLU A 200 -1.42 5.21 -23.17
CA GLU A 200 -0.52 5.65 -24.26
C GLU A 200 0.82 6.14 -23.69
N SER A 201 0.75 6.97 -22.64
CA SER A 201 1.91 7.54 -21.95
C SER A 201 2.81 6.45 -21.33
N ILE A 202 2.22 5.48 -20.61
CA ILE A 202 3.03 4.42 -20.00
C ILE A 202 3.56 3.43 -21.05
N ALA A 203 2.83 3.20 -22.15
CA ALA A 203 3.27 2.31 -23.23
C ALA A 203 4.53 2.80 -23.95
N VAL A 204 4.69 4.12 -24.09
CA VAL A 204 5.93 4.73 -24.60
C VAL A 204 7.12 4.36 -23.70
N VAL A 205 6.93 4.36 -22.38
CA VAL A 205 8.02 4.04 -21.43
C VAL A 205 8.29 2.54 -21.36
N THR A 206 7.23 1.72 -21.33
CA THR A 206 7.35 0.28 -21.09
C THR A 206 7.64 -0.52 -22.35
N PHE A 207 7.09 -0.12 -23.49
CA PHE A 207 7.15 -0.86 -24.76
C PHE A 207 7.85 -0.08 -25.87
N ASN A 208 8.25 1.17 -25.62
CA ASN A 208 8.82 2.06 -26.63
C ASN A 208 7.93 2.15 -27.88
N LYS A 209 6.60 2.25 -27.66
CA LYS A 209 5.60 2.18 -28.71
C LYS A 209 4.39 3.05 -28.41
N ARG A 210 3.89 3.72 -29.46
CA ARG A 210 2.56 4.36 -29.51
C ARG A 210 1.50 3.29 -29.79
N LEU A 211 0.47 3.21 -28.94
CA LEU A 211 -0.62 2.25 -29.10
C LEU A 211 -1.71 2.74 -30.05
N GLY A 212 -1.73 4.05 -30.35
CA GLY A 212 -2.75 4.64 -31.21
C GLY A 212 -4.10 4.76 -30.51
N LEU A 213 -4.12 4.90 -29.18
CA LEU A 213 -5.36 4.93 -28.39
C LEU A 213 -6.22 6.17 -28.64
N PHE A 214 -5.61 7.20 -29.23
CA PHE A 214 -6.26 8.45 -29.64
C PHE A 214 -6.89 8.39 -31.04
N ASP A 215 -6.57 7.36 -31.82
CA ASP A 215 -7.09 7.23 -33.17
C ASP A 215 -8.61 7.03 -33.14
N PRO A 216 -9.34 7.41 -34.21
CA PRO A 216 -10.78 7.17 -34.30
C PRO A 216 -11.15 5.68 -34.13
N ASN A 217 -10.27 4.78 -34.55
CA ASN A 217 -10.44 3.33 -34.48
C ASN A 217 -9.20 2.68 -33.85
N PRO A 218 -9.03 2.78 -32.53
CA PRO A 218 -7.88 2.19 -31.84
C PRO A 218 -7.91 0.67 -31.93
N ASP A 219 -6.74 0.06 -31.78
CA ASP A 219 -6.63 -1.40 -31.74
C ASP A 219 -7.51 -2.01 -30.62
N LYS A 220 -8.29 -3.03 -30.99
CA LYS A 220 -9.27 -3.65 -30.08
C LYS A 220 -8.59 -4.34 -28.89
N ILE A 221 -7.38 -4.87 -29.07
CA ILE A 221 -6.64 -5.55 -27.99
C ILE A 221 -6.21 -4.50 -26.95
N SER A 222 -5.71 -3.36 -27.39
CA SER A 222 -5.30 -2.26 -26.52
C SER A 222 -6.47 -1.74 -25.66
N ILE A 223 -7.66 -1.59 -26.26
CA ILE A 223 -8.88 -1.23 -25.52
C ILE A 223 -9.28 -2.34 -24.53
N GLN A 224 -9.23 -3.61 -24.93
CA GLN A 224 -9.54 -4.74 -24.03
C GLN A 224 -8.61 -4.79 -22.81
N ILE A 225 -7.33 -4.46 -22.97
CA ILE A 225 -6.35 -4.40 -21.86
C ILE A 225 -6.69 -3.26 -20.90
N ILE A 226 -7.10 -2.10 -21.40
CA ILE A 226 -7.54 -0.96 -20.57
C ILE A 226 -8.77 -1.36 -19.75
N GLU A 227 -9.80 -1.90 -20.40
CA GLU A 227 -11.03 -2.34 -19.74
C GLU A 227 -10.77 -3.46 -18.72
N ALA A 228 -9.89 -4.41 -19.05
CA ALA A 228 -9.47 -5.43 -18.10
C ALA A 228 -8.73 -4.82 -16.90
N SER A 229 -7.87 -3.82 -17.12
CA SER A 229 -7.16 -3.13 -16.04
C SER A 229 -8.12 -2.38 -15.12
N LYS A 230 -9.11 -1.67 -15.67
CA LYS A 230 -10.21 -1.04 -14.91
C LYS A 230 -10.96 -2.09 -14.06
N ALA A 231 -11.31 -3.24 -14.65
CA ALA A 231 -11.99 -4.31 -13.93
C ALA A 231 -11.17 -4.88 -12.77
N VAL A 232 -9.85 -5.02 -12.91
CA VAL A 232 -8.97 -5.43 -11.79
C VAL A 232 -8.98 -4.37 -10.67
N MET A 233 -8.94 -3.08 -11.01
CA MET A 233 -8.98 -1.99 -10.03
C MET A 233 -10.31 -1.98 -9.26
N ILE A 234 -11.44 -2.07 -9.96
CA ILE A 234 -12.77 -2.13 -9.35
C ILE A 234 -12.89 -3.35 -8.42
N ALA A 235 -12.53 -4.53 -8.89
CA ALA A 235 -12.61 -5.74 -8.09
C ALA A 235 -11.70 -5.69 -6.84
N SER A 236 -10.55 -5.02 -6.96
CA SER A 236 -9.64 -4.80 -5.83
C SER A 236 -10.22 -3.81 -4.83
N GLN A 237 -10.84 -2.73 -5.31
CA GLN A 237 -11.55 -1.76 -4.47
C GLN A 237 -12.71 -2.42 -3.73
N ASP A 238 -13.53 -3.22 -4.41
CA ASP A 238 -14.63 -3.97 -3.78
C ASP A 238 -14.14 -4.91 -2.69
N SER A 239 -12.99 -5.56 -2.91
CA SER A 239 -12.35 -6.37 -1.87
C SER A 239 -11.87 -5.52 -0.70
N LEU A 240 -11.24 -4.38 -0.95
CA LEU A 240 -10.69 -3.50 0.10
C LEU A 240 -11.80 -2.87 0.95
N LEU A 241 -12.91 -2.47 0.33
CA LEU A 241 -14.07 -1.88 0.99
C LEU A 241 -14.99 -2.92 1.64
N GLY A 242 -14.60 -4.21 1.63
CA GLY A 242 -15.38 -5.28 2.25
C GLY A 242 -16.67 -5.67 1.50
N LYS A 243 -16.89 -5.14 0.29
CA LYS A 243 -18.01 -5.55 -0.59
C LYS A 243 -17.84 -6.98 -1.09
N SER A 244 -16.59 -7.46 -1.12
CA SER A 244 -16.27 -8.83 -1.47
C SER A 244 -15.36 -9.45 -0.42
N VAL A 245 -15.93 -10.25 0.49
CA VAL A 245 -15.16 -10.98 1.54
C VAL A 245 -15.14 -12.50 1.32
N ALA A 246 -16.12 -13.02 0.58
CA ALA A 246 -16.31 -14.46 0.42
C ALA A 246 -15.27 -15.12 -0.52
N HIS A 247 -14.50 -14.31 -1.27
CA HIS A 247 -13.53 -14.76 -2.26
C HIS A 247 -12.40 -15.63 -1.67
N LYS A 248 -12.19 -15.54 -0.35
CA LYS A 248 -11.29 -16.40 0.43
C LYS A 248 -11.67 -17.87 0.40
N TRP A 249 -12.96 -18.18 0.47
CA TRP A 249 -13.44 -19.56 0.57
C TRP A 249 -13.82 -20.15 -0.80
N TYR A 250 -14.38 -19.36 -1.71
CA TYR A 250 -14.75 -19.82 -3.04
C TYR A 250 -14.59 -18.71 -4.10
N LYS A 251 -14.68 -19.05 -5.38
CA LYS A 251 -14.59 -18.10 -6.50
C LYS A 251 -15.92 -17.36 -6.69
N ASN A 252 -16.14 -16.29 -5.93
CA ASN A 252 -17.32 -15.41 -6.09
C ASN A 252 -17.22 -14.53 -7.36
N SER A 253 -18.22 -13.68 -7.60
CA SER A 253 -18.28 -12.80 -8.78
C SER A 253 -17.05 -11.88 -8.91
N THR A 254 -16.64 -11.23 -7.81
CA THR A 254 -15.45 -10.35 -7.78
C THR A 254 -14.17 -11.11 -8.11
N TYR A 255 -13.99 -12.33 -7.58
CA TYR A 255 -12.84 -13.17 -7.93
C TYR A 255 -12.85 -13.55 -9.41
N LYS A 256 -14.01 -13.96 -9.95
CA LYS A 256 -14.16 -14.29 -11.38
C LYS A 256 -13.88 -13.10 -12.29
N MET A 257 -14.19 -11.88 -11.84
CA MET A 257 -13.85 -10.63 -12.54
C MET A 257 -12.33 -10.47 -12.67
N ILE A 258 -11.58 -10.62 -11.57
CA ILE A 258 -10.10 -10.60 -11.60
C ILE A 258 -9.55 -11.71 -12.48
N GLU A 259 -10.07 -12.93 -12.35
CA GLU A 259 -9.61 -14.08 -13.13
C GLU A 259 -9.77 -13.86 -14.64
N LYS A 260 -10.93 -13.34 -15.07
CA LYS A 260 -11.19 -12.97 -16.46
C LYS A 260 -10.26 -11.84 -16.92
N ALA A 261 -10.17 -10.78 -16.13
CA ALA A 261 -9.44 -9.57 -16.50
C ALA A 261 -7.92 -9.82 -16.61
N ILE A 262 -7.31 -10.46 -15.61
CA ILE A 262 -5.90 -10.85 -15.68
C ILE A 262 -5.66 -11.85 -16.81
N GLY A 263 -6.63 -12.74 -17.06
CA GLY A 263 -6.59 -13.64 -18.21
C GLY A 263 -6.52 -12.90 -19.56
N THR A 264 -7.24 -11.78 -19.71
CA THR A 264 -7.15 -10.90 -20.90
C THR A 264 -5.79 -10.20 -20.98
N ILE A 265 -5.30 -9.64 -19.88
CA ILE A 265 -4.04 -8.87 -19.86
C ILE A 265 -2.82 -9.75 -20.19
N ARG A 266 -2.88 -11.05 -19.88
CA ARG A 266 -1.77 -11.99 -20.04
C ARG A 266 -1.77 -12.76 -21.37
N ARG A 267 -2.79 -12.61 -22.21
CA ARG A 267 -2.84 -13.21 -23.55
C ARG A 267 -2.01 -12.40 -24.53
#